data_AF-A0A1F9NU83-F1
#
_entry.id   AF-A0A1F9NU83-F1
#
_cell.length_a   1.000
_cell.length_b   1.000
_cell.length_c   1.000
_cell.angle_alpha   90.00
_cell.angle_beta   90.00
_cell.angle_gamma   90.00
#
_symmetry.space_group_name_H-M   'P 1'
#
loop_
_entity.id
_entity.type
_entity.pdbx_description
1 polymer ?
#
loop_
_entity_poly.entity_id
_entity_poly.type
_entity_poly.pdbx_seq_one_letter_code
_entity_poly.pdbx_strand_id
1 'polypeptide(L)'
;MLPQFDFCTRPWSDLFLHNSGRIQPCCMNSTSLGNIRQHNINDIWNGDRIKQIRASLLKKEYAEAGCKTGCPVQHQLEQGIQSYSASFDWENSARAGDCFGKNFEMFRQGLDQRLLHVSHLPLWVDVQPTEACNMACIMCHQQHRKKERIPSELITRFLDWTKAMHTLRFQGGEIFIDPEISSSLLKLKCQLKPHQQLHVITNGSLINEKSICELMAPPNPIRFTVSIDAVEPEIYKKIRQSSFFHRAWKTMTLMAELQKNMGRNDVVQWNYVVMKSNFHQIEQAVRIAAEIGINIYFQPIIGSYPGENIFDNPSIRPEGALEQIERCRQLASALSAPNASLEYVCRQLRLPQHEK
;
A
#
# COMPACT_ATOMS: atom_id res chain seq x y z
N MET A 1 -4.39 -7.89 -23.61
CA MET A 1 -4.28 -8.70 -22.38
C MET A 1 -3.01 -8.27 -21.69
N LEU A 2 -3.04 -7.95 -20.39
CA LEU A 2 -1.85 -7.54 -19.64
C LEU A 2 -0.83 -8.68 -19.65
N PRO A 3 0.46 -8.43 -19.92
CA PRO A 3 1.47 -9.48 -19.85
C PRO A 3 1.58 -9.99 -18.40
N GLN A 4 1.62 -11.31 -18.28
CA GLN A 4 1.64 -12.01 -17.00
C GLN A 4 2.97 -12.75 -16.84
N PHE A 5 3.53 -12.69 -15.65
CA PHE A 5 4.83 -13.26 -15.32
C PHE A 5 4.71 -14.21 -14.14
N ASP A 6 5.46 -15.31 -14.17
CA ASP A 6 5.55 -16.30 -13.10
C ASP A 6 6.60 -15.94 -12.03
N PHE A 7 7.04 -14.68 -12.01
CA PHE A 7 7.95 -14.10 -11.02
C PHE A 7 7.51 -12.68 -10.62
N CYS A 8 8.03 -12.18 -9.50
CA CYS A 8 7.73 -10.84 -9.01
C CYS A 8 8.42 -9.76 -9.88
N THR A 9 7.63 -8.83 -10.43
CA THR A 9 8.11 -7.75 -11.30
C THR A 9 8.47 -6.46 -10.55
N ARG A 10 8.19 -6.37 -9.23
CA ARG A 10 8.37 -5.13 -8.46
C ARG A 10 9.76 -4.50 -8.57
N PRO A 11 10.89 -5.22 -8.55
CA PRO A 11 12.20 -4.57 -8.68
C PRO A 11 12.49 -3.92 -10.05
N TRP A 12 11.57 -4.04 -11.02
CA TRP A 12 11.60 -3.29 -12.26
C TRP A 12 10.69 -2.06 -12.24
N SER A 13 9.72 -1.95 -11.34
CA SER A 13 8.77 -0.82 -11.32
C SER A 13 8.80 0.00 -10.03
N ASP A 14 9.25 -0.56 -8.93
CA ASP A 14 9.05 -0.04 -7.58
C ASP A 14 10.37 0.39 -6.93
N LEU A 15 10.31 1.44 -6.13
CA LEU A 15 11.30 1.75 -5.11
C LEU A 15 10.64 2.13 -3.79
N PHE A 16 11.33 1.86 -2.70
CA PHE A 16 10.89 2.19 -1.35
C PHE A 16 11.98 3.01 -0.63
N LEU A 17 11.63 4.22 -0.22
CA LEU A 17 12.44 5.08 0.64
C LEU A 17 12.02 4.90 2.10
N HIS A 18 12.93 4.43 2.93
CA HIS A 18 12.74 4.30 4.38
C HIS A 18 13.12 5.58 5.14
N ASN A 19 12.63 5.76 6.37
CA ASN A 19 12.83 6.98 7.16
C ASN A 19 14.31 7.26 7.50
N SER A 20 15.15 6.23 7.46
CA SER A 20 16.61 6.36 7.62
C SER A 20 17.36 6.84 6.37
N GLY A 21 16.69 6.91 5.22
CA GLY A 21 17.27 7.27 3.93
C GLY A 21 17.66 6.07 3.10
N ARG A 22 17.55 4.86 3.67
CA ARG A 22 17.79 3.60 2.96
C ARG A 22 16.77 3.43 1.83
N ILE A 23 17.28 3.22 0.62
CA ILE A 23 16.48 2.82 -0.55
C ILE A 23 16.43 1.28 -0.62
N GLN A 24 15.26 0.74 -0.89
CA GLN A 24 14.93 -0.69 -0.99
C GLN A 24 14.12 -0.95 -2.27
N PRO A 25 14.10 -2.19 -2.80
CA PRO A 25 13.37 -2.49 -4.04
C PRO A 25 11.85 -2.61 -3.83
N CYS A 26 11.39 -2.92 -2.61
CA CYS A 26 9.96 -2.91 -2.24
C CYS A 26 9.79 -2.98 -0.72
N CYS A 27 8.54 -2.86 -0.23
CA CYS A 27 8.24 -2.93 1.21
C CYS A 27 8.55 -4.29 1.88
N MET A 28 8.58 -5.39 1.11
CA MET A 28 8.83 -6.75 1.60
C MET A 28 10.29 -7.22 1.40
N ASN A 29 11.21 -6.31 1.09
CA ASN A 29 12.62 -6.63 0.90
C ASN A 29 13.49 -5.54 1.53
N SER A 30 14.22 -5.89 2.59
CA SER A 30 15.03 -4.95 3.37
C SER A 30 16.44 -4.73 2.85
N THR A 31 16.79 -5.30 1.69
CA THR A 31 18.09 -5.13 1.05
C THR A 31 18.33 -3.65 0.75
N SER A 32 19.40 -3.10 1.32
CA SER A 32 19.79 -1.72 1.05
C SER A 32 20.38 -1.62 -0.36
N LEU A 33 19.72 -0.88 -1.24
CA LEU A 33 20.23 -0.55 -2.58
C LEU A 33 21.17 0.66 -2.55
N GLY A 34 21.04 1.49 -1.51
CA GLY A 34 21.82 2.69 -1.26
C GLY A 34 21.16 3.54 -0.18
N ASN A 35 21.68 4.74 0.01
CA ASN A 35 21.11 5.73 0.92
C ASN A 35 20.99 7.09 0.22
N ILE A 36 19.79 7.66 0.19
CA ILE A 36 19.46 8.93 -0.48
C ILE A 36 20.24 10.13 0.09
N ARG A 37 20.73 10.02 1.32
CA ARG A 37 21.55 11.06 1.97
C ARG A 37 22.97 11.13 1.38
N GLN A 38 23.46 10.03 0.81
CA GLN A 38 24.86 9.86 0.42
C GLN A 38 25.04 9.62 -1.08
N HIS A 39 24.06 9.02 -1.74
CA HIS A 39 24.19 8.54 -3.11
C HIS A 39 23.22 9.26 -4.05
N ASN A 40 23.59 9.35 -5.33
CA ASN A 40 22.66 9.76 -6.39
C ASN A 40 21.66 8.62 -6.63
N ILE A 41 20.39 8.99 -6.76
CA ILE A 41 19.32 8.02 -6.87
C ILE A 41 19.28 7.31 -8.24
N ASN A 42 19.77 7.97 -9.30
CA ASN A 42 19.88 7.36 -10.63
C ASN A 42 20.88 6.19 -10.61
N ASP A 43 21.98 6.34 -9.87
CA ASP A 43 23.01 5.29 -9.75
C ASP A 43 22.47 4.08 -8.94
N ILE A 44 21.57 4.32 -7.99
CA ILE A 44 20.92 3.26 -7.20
C ILE A 44 20.02 2.39 -8.09
N TRP A 45 19.24 3.00 -8.99
CA TRP A 45 18.20 2.29 -9.76
C TRP A 45 18.73 1.21 -10.72
N ASN A 46 19.98 1.34 -11.16
CA ASN A 46 20.69 0.33 -11.96
C ASN A 46 22.00 -0.14 -11.30
N GLY A 47 22.11 0.04 -9.98
CA GLY A 47 23.23 -0.43 -9.19
C GLY A 47 23.33 -1.96 -9.15
N ASP A 48 24.51 -2.47 -8.76
CA ASP A 48 24.78 -3.92 -8.80
C ASP A 48 23.82 -4.74 -7.94
N ARG A 49 23.44 -4.21 -6.77
CA ARG A 49 22.52 -4.90 -5.85
C ARG A 49 21.14 -5.13 -6.46
N ILE A 50 20.53 -4.12 -7.10
CA ILE A 50 19.20 -4.31 -7.71
C ILE A 50 19.28 -5.21 -8.95
N LYS A 51 20.38 -5.17 -9.72
CA LYS A 51 20.63 -6.10 -10.84
C LYS A 51 20.71 -7.55 -10.35
N GLN A 52 21.38 -7.81 -9.21
CA GLN A 52 21.44 -9.13 -8.58
C GLN A 52 20.05 -9.61 -8.13
N ILE A 53 19.28 -8.74 -7.48
CA ILE A 53 17.90 -9.05 -7.06
C ILE A 53 17.03 -9.42 -8.28
N ARG A 54 17.11 -8.62 -9.35
CA ARG A 54 16.43 -8.92 -10.62
C ARG A 54 16.83 -10.30 -11.17
N ALA A 55 18.12 -10.63 -11.14
CA ALA A 55 18.63 -11.92 -11.61
C ALA A 55 18.10 -13.11 -10.78
N SER A 56 18.10 -12.99 -9.44
CA SER A 56 17.55 -14.04 -8.55
C SER A 56 16.05 -14.22 -8.73
N LEU A 57 15.28 -13.13 -8.89
CA LEU A 57 13.84 -13.22 -9.12
C LEU A 57 13.49 -13.88 -10.46
N LEU A 58 14.27 -13.66 -11.52
CA LEU A 58 14.09 -14.35 -12.80
C LEU A 58 14.26 -15.88 -12.67
N LYS A 59 15.04 -16.33 -11.68
CA LYS A 59 15.24 -17.73 -11.31
C LYS A 59 14.29 -18.22 -10.21
N LYS A 60 13.42 -17.34 -9.70
CA LYS A 60 12.52 -17.59 -8.56
C LYS A 60 13.25 -17.90 -7.24
N GLU A 61 14.49 -17.44 -7.12
CA GLU A 61 15.35 -17.52 -5.93
C GLU A 61 14.99 -16.36 -4.96
N TYR A 62 13.82 -16.43 -4.33
CA TYR A 62 13.27 -15.34 -3.52
C TYR A 62 14.09 -15.06 -2.24
N ALA A 63 14.61 -16.11 -1.61
CA ALA A 63 15.43 -15.97 -0.40
C ALA A 63 16.76 -15.25 -0.72
N GLU A 64 17.40 -15.63 -1.82
CA GLU A 64 18.63 -15.03 -2.36
C GLU A 64 18.38 -13.58 -2.80
N ALA A 65 17.21 -13.31 -3.36
CA ALA A 65 16.77 -11.95 -3.68
C ALA A 65 16.52 -11.08 -2.43
N GLY A 66 16.51 -11.65 -1.22
CA GLY A 66 16.27 -10.93 0.03
C GLY A 66 14.79 -10.66 0.33
N CYS A 67 13.88 -11.42 -0.27
CA CYS A 67 12.44 -11.33 0.00
C CYS A 67 12.11 -11.88 1.40
N LYS A 68 11.28 -11.14 2.14
CA LYS A 68 10.77 -11.58 3.44
C LYS A 68 9.74 -12.70 3.25
N THR A 69 9.74 -13.64 4.19
CA THR A 69 8.68 -14.64 4.32
C THR A 69 7.33 -13.96 4.54
N GLY A 70 6.27 -14.57 4.00
CA GLY A 70 4.92 -13.99 4.02
C GLY A 70 4.69 -12.81 3.07
N CYS A 71 5.57 -12.61 2.07
CA CYS A 71 5.33 -11.65 0.99
C CYS A 71 4.06 -12.03 0.19
N PRO A 72 3.03 -11.15 0.12
CA PRO A 72 1.78 -11.47 -0.58
C PRO A 72 1.97 -11.79 -2.07
N VAL A 73 2.94 -11.14 -2.72
CA VAL A 73 3.22 -11.36 -4.16
C VAL A 73 3.85 -12.73 -4.39
N GLN A 74 4.85 -13.10 -3.58
CA GLN A 74 5.47 -14.42 -3.65
C GLN A 74 4.42 -15.51 -3.40
N HIS A 75 3.60 -15.30 -2.38
CA HIS A 75 2.57 -16.25 -2.01
C HIS A 75 1.51 -16.45 -3.11
N GLN A 76 1.13 -15.37 -3.81
CA GLN A 76 0.27 -15.48 -4.99
C GLN A 76 0.92 -16.29 -6.12
N LEU A 77 2.21 -16.07 -6.38
CA LEU A 77 2.97 -16.78 -7.42
C LEU A 77 3.13 -18.27 -7.11
N GLU A 78 3.33 -18.63 -5.84
CA GLU A 78 3.36 -20.03 -5.38
C GLU A 78 2.03 -20.76 -5.62
N GLN A 79 0.91 -20.03 -5.60
CA GLN A 79 -0.43 -20.55 -5.95
C GLN A 79 -0.71 -20.57 -7.46
N GLY A 80 0.29 -20.25 -8.29
CA GLY A 80 0.13 -20.16 -9.75
C GLY A 80 -0.59 -18.90 -10.23
N ILE A 81 -0.83 -17.92 -9.35
CA ILE A 81 -1.40 -16.62 -9.74
C ILE A 81 -0.26 -15.78 -10.30
N GLN A 82 -0.31 -15.50 -11.59
CA GLN A 82 0.75 -14.75 -12.26
C GLN A 82 0.78 -13.28 -11.81
N SER A 83 1.99 -12.72 -11.72
CA SER A 83 2.22 -11.30 -11.46
C SER A 83 1.92 -10.51 -12.73
N TYR A 84 1.07 -9.50 -12.61
CA TYR A 84 0.88 -8.54 -13.70
C TYR A 84 2.10 -7.63 -13.78
N SER A 85 2.62 -7.40 -14.98
CA SER A 85 3.65 -6.37 -15.17
C SER A 85 3.11 -4.97 -14.97
N ALA A 86 1.82 -4.76 -15.23
CA ALA A 86 1.19 -3.46 -15.17
C ALA A 86 -0.23 -3.54 -14.61
N SER A 87 -0.68 -2.46 -13.98
CA SER A 87 -2.10 -2.30 -13.66
C SER A 87 -2.86 -1.78 -14.89
N PHE A 88 -4.17 -2.02 -14.94
CA PHE A 88 -5.05 -1.42 -15.94
C PHE A 88 -4.97 0.12 -15.93
N ASP A 89 -4.81 0.70 -14.75
CA ASP A 89 -4.61 2.15 -14.58
C ASP A 89 -3.34 2.65 -15.26
N TRP A 90 -2.24 1.89 -15.19
CA TRP A 90 -0.99 2.25 -15.86
C TRP A 90 -1.12 2.20 -17.37
N GLU A 91 -1.75 1.16 -17.92
CA GLU A 91 -1.99 1.08 -19.37
C GLU A 91 -2.86 2.22 -19.88
N ASN A 92 -3.92 2.58 -19.16
CA ASN A 92 -4.78 3.70 -19.52
C ASN A 92 -4.04 5.03 -19.44
N SER A 93 -3.26 5.24 -18.37
CA SER A 93 -2.48 6.45 -18.16
C SER A 93 -1.40 6.63 -19.23
N ALA A 94 -0.79 5.53 -19.70
CA ALA A 94 0.24 5.57 -20.73
C ALA A 94 -0.28 6.07 -22.09
N ARG A 95 -1.59 5.98 -22.35
CA ARG A 95 -2.23 6.51 -23.57
C ARG A 95 -2.15 8.03 -23.68
N ALA A 96 -1.83 8.73 -22.59
CA ALA A 96 -1.54 10.16 -22.62
C ALA A 96 -0.32 10.51 -23.50
N GLY A 97 0.58 9.55 -23.78
CA GLY A 97 1.70 9.72 -24.70
C GLY A 97 2.80 10.67 -24.21
N ASP A 98 2.83 10.97 -22.92
CA ASP A 98 3.77 11.89 -22.31
C ASP A 98 5.00 11.17 -21.71
N CYS A 99 5.67 11.80 -20.74
CA CYS A 99 6.85 11.24 -20.10
C CYS A 99 6.55 9.90 -19.41
N PHE A 100 5.38 9.76 -18.77
CA PHE A 100 4.97 8.50 -18.16
C PHE A 100 4.72 7.43 -19.23
N GLY A 101 3.99 7.77 -20.31
CA GLY A 101 3.71 6.82 -21.39
C GLY A 101 4.98 6.25 -22.03
N LYS A 102 5.98 7.10 -22.31
CA LYS A 102 7.30 6.65 -22.82
C LYS A 102 8.04 5.77 -21.82
N ASN A 103 8.04 6.15 -20.55
CA ASN A 103 8.70 5.40 -19.49
C ASN A 103 8.06 4.01 -19.28
N PHE A 104 6.73 3.94 -19.37
CA PHE A 104 5.95 2.70 -19.28
C PHE A 104 6.24 1.74 -20.44
N GLU A 105 6.38 2.25 -21.66
CA GLU A 105 6.76 1.44 -22.82
C GLU A 105 8.17 0.84 -22.66
N MET A 106 9.13 1.65 -22.21
CA MET A 106 10.49 1.18 -21.91
C MET A 106 10.50 0.12 -20.80
N PHE A 107 9.66 0.29 -19.77
CA PHE A 107 9.47 -0.70 -18.71
C PHE A 107 8.95 -2.04 -19.26
N ARG A 108 7.95 -2.01 -20.14
CA ARG A 108 7.42 -3.23 -20.78
C ARG A 108 8.50 -3.94 -21.58
N GLN A 109 9.19 -3.21 -22.45
CA GLN A 109 10.28 -3.75 -23.26
C GLN A 109 11.39 -4.35 -22.40
N GLY A 110 11.75 -3.67 -21.30
CA GLY A 110 12.77 -4.15 -20.35
C GLY A 110 12.36 -5.45 -19.64
N LEU A 111 11.11 -5.59 -19.23
CA LEU A 111 10.59 -6.81 -18.63
C LEU A 111 10.47 -7.96 -19.64
N ASP A 112 9.95 -7.70 -20.83
CA ASP A 112 9.78 -8.71 -21.88
C ASP A 112 11.14 -9.30 -22.30
N GLN A 113 12.17 -8.45 -22.34
CA GLN A 113 13.56 -8.86 -22.61
C GLN A 113 14.32 -9.34 -21.37
N ARG A 114 13.67 -9.35 -20.18
CA ARG A 114 14.24 -9.77 -18.90
C ARG A 114 15.56 -9.04 -18.56
N LEU A 115 15.63 -7.75 -18.88
CA LEU A 115 16.84 -6.95 -18.68
C LEU A 115 17.12 -6.74 -17.19
N LEU A 116 18.38 -6.93 -16.79
CA LEU A 116 18.82 -6.61 -15.44
C LEU A 116 19.12 -5.12 -15.27
N HIS A 117 19.73 -4.51 -16.30
CA HIS A 117 19.91 -3.07 -16.41
C HIS A 117 18.80 -2.50 -17.29
N VAL A 118 18.09 -1.50 -16.79
CA VAL A 118 16.88 -0.99 -17.46
C VAL A 118 17.03 0.48 -17.82
N SER A 119 16.41 0.90 -18.93
CA SER A 119 16.50 2.29 -19.41
C SER A 119 15.39 3.19 -18.86
N HIS A 120 14.30 2.62 -18.33
CA HIS A 120 13.19 3.35 -17.72
C HIS A 120 13.48 3.71 -16.26
N LEU A 121 12.76 4.71 -15.75
CA LEU A 121 12.71 5.10 -14.34
C LEU A 121 11.61 4.33 -13.60
N PRO A 122 11.64 4.24 -12.26
CA PRO A 122 10.57 3.55 -11.53
C PRO A 122 9.19 4.17 -11.82
N LEU A 123 8.17 3.33 -11.81
CA LEU A 123 6.77 3.72 -12.03
C LEU A 123 6.03 3.96 -10.70
N TRP A 124 6.51 3.34 -9.62
CA TRP A 124 5.94 3.44 -8.28
C TRP A 124 7.05 3.79 -7.28
N VAL A 125 6.83 4.82 -6.45
CA VAL A 125 7.70 5.09 -5.30
C VAL A 125 6.88 5.13 -4.02
N ASP A 126 7.30 4.33 -3.06
CA ASP A 126 6.86 4.41 -1.69
C ASP A 126 7.83 5.24 -0.85
N VAL A 127 7.29 6.16 -0.07
CA VAL A 127 8.03 7.01 0.85
C VAL A 127 7.50 6.79 2.26
N GLN A 128 8.38 6.29 3.12
CA GLN A 128 8.19 6.25 4.56
C GLN A 128 9.02 7.37 5.18
N PRO A 129 8.49 8.60 5.33
CA PRO A 129 9.28 9.72 5.83
C PRO A 129 9.57 9.58 7.33
N THR A 130 8.75 8.84 8.08
CA THR A 130 8.89 8.65 9.52
C THR A 130 8.30 7.31 9.96
N GLU A 131 8.83 6.76 11.05
CA GLU A 131 8.17 5.69 11.83
C GLU A 131 7.46 6.26 13.08
N ALA A 132 7.63 7.55 13.38
CA ALA A 132 6.95 8.19 14.50
C ALA A 132 5.43 8.12 14.31
N CYS A 133 4.70 7.70 15.34
CA CYS A 133 3.26 7.54 15.29
C CYS A 133 2.61 7.93 16.62
N ASN A 134 1.38 8.43 16.56
CA ASN A 134 0.57 8.81 17.71
C ASN A 134 -0.29 7.64 18.23
N MET A 135 -0.01 6.42 17.78
CA MET A 135 -0.67 5.16 18.15
C MET A 135 0.38 4.06 18.36
N ALA A 136 -0.02 2.96 19.01
CA ALA A 136 0.85 1.83 19.32
C ALA A 136 0.16 0.49 18.97
N CYS A 137 -0.30 0.37 17.73
CA CYS A 137 -1.15 -0.74 17.33
C CYS A 137 -0.51 -2.11 17.56
N ILE A 138 -1.28 -3.09 18.03
CA ILE A 138 -0.77 -4.41 18.46
C ILE A 138 -0.14 -5.24 17.32
N MET A 139 -0.51 -4.95 16.07
CA MET A 139 -0.01 -5.62 14.87
C MET A 139 1.10 -4.86 14.14
N CYS A 140 1.52 -3.70 14.67
CA CYS A 140 2.49 -2.85 13.98
C CYS A 140 3.93 -3.19 14.40
N HIS A 141 4.79 -3.37 13.40
CA HIS A 141 6.21 -3.70 13.58
C HIS A 141 7.14 -2.47 13.62
N GLN A 142 6.60 -1.27 13.44
CA GLN A 142 7.39 -0.03 13.37
C GLN A 142 7.79 0.48 14.75
N GLN A 143 8.92 1.19 14.80
CA GLN A 143 9.41 1.79 16.04
C GLN A 143 8.80 3.19 16.24
N HIS A 144 7.57 3.21 16.78
CA HIS A 144 6.71 4.41 16.89
C HIS A 144 7.31 5.63 17.62
N ARG A 145 8.43 5.47 18.33
CA ARG A 145 9.11 6.54 19.09
C ARG A 145 10.42 7.01 18.44
N LYS A 146 10.78 6.48 17.27
CA LYS A 146 11.97 6.95 16.55
C LYS A 146 11.81 8.41 16.13
N LYS A 147 12.84 9.19 16.37
CA LYS A 147 12.94 10.59 15.94
C LYS A 147 13.50 10.73 14.52
N GLU A 148 14.08 9.67 13.98
CA GLU A 148 14.67 9.69 12.64
C GLU A 148 13.59 9.87 11.57
N ARG A 149 13.80 10.88 10.73
CA ARG A 149 12.90 11.27 9.65
C ARG A 149 13.64 11.64 8.39
N ILE A 150 12.97 11.52 7.26
CA ILE A 150 13.40 12.11 5.99
C ILE A 150 12.87 13.54 5.90
N PRO A 151 13.75 14.54 5.89
CA PRO A 151 13.35 15.91 5.62
C PRO A 151 12.74 16.04 4.23
N SER A 152 11.77 16.93 4.07
CA SER A 152 11.07 17.17 2.80
C SER A 152 12.03 17.46 1.64
N GLU A 153 13.18 18.09 1.90
CA GLU A 153 14.24 18.40 0.93
C GLU A 153 14.93 17.17 0.34
N LEU A 154 14.90 16.02 1.03
CA LEU A 154 15.40 14.77 0.45
C LEU A 154 14.32 14.09 -0.40
N ILE A 155 13.05 14.29 -0.07
CA ILE A 155 11.93 13.81 -0.87
C ILE A 155 11.91 14.55 -2.21
N THR A 156 12.34 15.82 -2.25
CA THR A 156 12.42 16.57 -3.50
C THR A 156 13.42 15.99 -4.51
N ARG A 157 14.37 15.14 -4.08
CA ARG A 157 15.28 14.43 -5.00
C ARG A 157 14.57 13.44 -5.93
N PHE A 158 13.34 13.04 -5.58
CA PHE A 158 12.49 12.25 -6.47
C PHE A 158 11.69 13.10 -7.46
N LEU A 159 11.68 14.44 -7.35
CA LEU A 159 10.87 15.30 -8.21
C LEU A 159 11.21 15.14 -9.69
N ASP A 160 12.48 14.93 -10.02
CA ASP A 160 12.87 14.74 -11.42
C ASP A 160 12.24 13.47 -12.00
N TRP A 161 12.05 12.45 -11.16
CA TRP A 161 11.37 11.23 -11.56
C TRP A 161 9.86 11.41 -11.64
N THR A 162 9.25 12.33 -10.88
CA THR A 162 7.79 12.50 -10.81
C THR A 162 7.12 12.65 -12.18
N LYS A 163 7.81 13.17 -13.21
CA LYS A 163 7.26 13.25 -14.58
C LYS A 163 7.10 11.90 -15.28
N ALA A 164 7.88 10.90 -14.86
CA ALA A 164 7.96 9.58 -15.48
C ALA A 164 7.32 8.48 -14.62
N MET A 165 6.98 8.75 -13.35
CA MET A 165 6.32 7.78 -12.47
C MET A 165 4.80 7.89 -12.59
N HIS A 166 4.09 6.80 -12.29
CA HIS A 166 2.65 6.83 -12.16
C HIS A 166 2.23 7.19 -10.73
N THR A 167 2.85 6.55 -9.73
CA THR A 167 2.38 6.59 -8.35
C THR A 167 3.50 7.03 -7.41
N LEU A 168 3.20 8.02 -6.57
CA LEU A 168 3.98 8.35 -5.38
C LEU A 168 3.10 8.12 -4.15
N ARG A 169 3.52 7.25 -3.25
CA ARG A 169 2.75 6.91 -2.04
C ARG A 169 3.52 7.24 -0.77
N PHE A 170 2.86 7.93 0.15
CA PHE A 170 3.37 8.24 1.48
C PHE A 170 2.73 7.31 2.50
N GLN A 171 3.56 6.69 3.34
CA GLN A 171 3.13 5.77 4.41
C GLN A 171 4.13 5.80 5.57
N GLY A 172 4.02 4.87 6.54
CA GLY A 172 4.96 4.80 7.66
C GLY A 172 4.25 4.79 9.00
N GLY A 173 4.73 5.62 9.92
CA GLY A 173 4.06 5.90 11.18
C GLY A 173 2.76 6.68 10.95
N GLU A 174 2.65 7.88 11.51
CA GLU A 174 1.60 8.83 11.11
C GLU A 174 2.23 10.03 10.43
N ILE A 175 2.00 10.16 9.11
CA ILE A 175 2.65 11.21 8.32
C ILE A 175 2.23 12.61 8.77
N PHE A 176 1.00 12.78 9.27
CA PHE A 176 0.46 14.05 9.73
C PHE A 176 0.95 14.45 11.14
N ILE A 177 1.89 13.70 11.74
CA ILE A 177 2.70 14.22 12.86
C ILE A 177 3.59 15.36 12.40
N ASP A 178 4.05 15.34 11.14
CA ASP A 178 4.81 16.44 10.57
C ASP A 178 3.84 17.57 10.17
N PRO A 179 3.91 18.75 10.81
CA PRO A 179 3.00 19.85 10.50
C PRO A 179 3.17 20.41 9.08
N GLU A 180 4.29 20.15 8.41
CA GLU A 180 4.59 20.66 7.06
C GLU A 180 4.17 19.70 5.94
N ILE A 181 3.74 18.47 6.28
CA ILE A 181 3.46 17.44 5.28
C ILE A 181 2.32 17.83 4.35
N SER A 182 1.24 18.46 4.87
CA SER A 182 0.11 18.89 4.05
C SER A 182 0.53 19.91 2.98
N SER A 183 1.40 20.86 3.34
CA SER A 183 1.95 21.83 2.37
C SER A 183 2.81 21.14 1.32
N SER A 184 3.64 20.19 1.73
CA SER A 184 4.50 19.42 0.82
C SER A 184 3.70 18.56 -0.15
N LEU A 185 2.67 17.87 0.34
CA LEU A 185 1.75 17.08 -0.48
C LEU A 185 0.96 17.95 -1.47
N LEU A 186 0.52 19.15 -1.06
CA LEU A 186 -0.17 20.09 -1.94
C LEU A 186 0.75 20.57 -3.08
N LYS A 187 2.01 20.90 -2.77
CA LYS A 187 3.02 21.27 -3.79
C LYS A 187 3.25 20.15 -4.79
N LEU A 188 3.41 18.91 -4.30
CA LEU A 188 3.60 17.73 -5.14
C LEU A 188 2.37 17.49 -6.04
N LYS A 189 1.17 17.50 -5.45
CA LYS A 189 -0.10 17.37 -6.18
C LYS A 189 -0.18 18.34 -7.37
N CYS A 190 0.18 19.61 -7.17
CA CYS A 190 0.14 20.64 -8.22
C CYS A 190 1.15 20.41 -9.37
N GLN A 191 2.16 19.57 -9.17
CA GLN A 191 3.17 19.23 -10.18
C GLN A 191 2.80 17.99 -11.00
N LEU A 192 1.89 17.16 -10.48
CA LEU A 192 1.49 15.90 -11.10
C LEU A 192 0.42 16.10 -12.17
N LYS A 193 0.50 15.32 -13.26
CA LYS A 193 -0.54 15.24 -14.27
C LYS A 193 -1.78 14.51 -13.73
N PRO A 194 -2.98 14.75 -14.30
CA PRO A 194 -4.23 14.16 -13.79
C PRO A 194 -4.27 12.63 -13.73
N HIS A 195 -3.48 11.93 -14.56
CA HIS A 195 -3.39 10.47 -14.54
C HIS A 195 -2.37 9.94 -13.52
N GLN A 196 -1.49 10.80 -13.01
CA GLN A 196 -0.49 10.45 -11.99
C GLN A 196 -1.08 10.59 -10.60
N GLN A 197 -0.76 9.64 -9.74
CA GLN A 197 -1.41 9.46 -8.46
C GLN A 197 -0.45 9.82 -7.31
N LEU A 198 -0.93 10.70 -6.44
CA LEU A 198 -0.38 10.88 -5.10
C LEU A 198 -1.29 10.16 -4.11
N HIS A 199 -0.73 9.23 -3.35
CA HIS A 199 -1.46 8.39 -2.40
C HIS A 199 -0.90 8.57 -0.99
N VAL A 200 -1.77 8.70 -0.01
CA VAL A 200 -1.43 8.78 1.41
C VAL A 200 -2.07 7.62 2.17
N ILE A 201 -1.27 6.89 2.94
CA ILE A 201 -1.75 5.98 3.98
C ILE A 201 -1.66 6.71 5.33
N THR A 202 -2.78 6.80 6.04
CA THR A 202 -2.87 7.50 7.33
C THR A 202 -3.80 6.76 8.30
N ASN A 203 -3.62 6.96 9.60
CA ASN A 203 -4.61 6.57 10.60
C ASN A 203 -5.76 7.60 10.73
N GLY A 204 -5.67 8.74 10.05
CA GLY A 204 -6.72 9.74 9.91
C GLY A 204 -6.97 10.62 11.14
N SER A 205 -6.22 10.43 12.24
CA SER A 205 -6.52 11.07 13.53
C SER A 205 -5.95 12.48 13.71
N LEU A 206 -4.96 12.88 12.90
CA LEU A 206 -4.24 14.15 13.02
C LEU A 206 -4.53 15.14 11.87
N ILE A 207 -4.95 14.65 10.71
CA ILE A 207 -5.30 15.52 9.58
C ILE A 207 -6.56 16.33 9.91
N ASN A 208 -6.55 17.64 9.62
CA ASN A 208 -7.70 18.52 9.84
C ASN A 208 -8.55 18.68 8.57
N GLU A 209 -9.79 19.14 8.75
CA GLU A 209 -10.78 19.30 7.67
C GLU A 209 -10.30 20.21 6.54
N LYS A 210 -9.64 21.33 6.87
CA LYS A 210 -9.10 22.25 5.85
C LYS A 210 -8.10 21.52 4.94
N SER A 211 -7.14 20.80 5.53
CA SER A 211 -6.16 20.02 4.76
C SER A 211 -6.82 18.90 3.97
N ILE A 212 -7.85 18.23 4.51
CA ILE A 212 -8.61 17.22 3.75
C ILE A 212 -9.20 17.85 2.47
N CYS A 213 -9.92 18.97 2.60
CA CYS A 213 -10.54 19.65 1.47
C CYS A 213 -9.51 20.09 0.42
N GLU A 214 -8.39 20.71 0.83
CA GLU A 214 -7.33 21.16 -0.08
C GLU A 214 -6.64 19.99 -0.81
N LEU A 215 -6.31 18.92 -0.09
CA LEU A 215 -5.62 17.75 -0.65
C LEU A 215 -6.53 16.93 -1.57
N MET A 216 -7.82 16.87 -1.30
CA MET A 216 -8.80 16.15 -2.13
C MET A 216 -9.39 17.01 -3.26
N ALA A 217 -9.13 18.32 -3.32
CA ALA A 217 -9.72 19.16 -4.37
C ALA A 217 -9.33 18.72 -5.80
N PRO A 218 -10.20 18.89 -6.81
CA PRO A 218 -9.83 18.69 -8.22
C PRO A 218 -8.74 19.70 -8.66
N PRO A 219 -8.07 19.48 -9.82
CA PRO A 219 -8.31 18.41 -10.80
C PRO A 219 -7.60 17.08 -10.50
N ASN A 220 -6.65 17.06 -9.56
CA ASN A 220 -5.87 15.86 -9.21
C ASN A 220 -6.03 15.51 -7.71
N PRO A 221 -7.15 14.90 -7.29
CA PRO A 221 -7.39 14.58 -5.88
C PRO A 221 -6.35 13.58 -5.36
N ILE A 222 -5.77 13.87 -4.18
CA ILE A 222 -4.91 12.88 -3.48
C ILE A 222 -5.77 11.70 -3.06
N ARG A 223 -5.29 10.49 -3.34
CA ARG A 223 -5.91 9.25 -2.88
C ARG A 223 -5.54 9.03 -1.42
N PHE A 224 -6.48 8.54 -0.63
CA PHE A 224 -6.28 8.22 0.78
C PHE A 224 -6.62 6.76 1.06
N THR A 225 -5.72 6.08 1.76
CA THR A 225 -6.03 4.83 2.47
C THR A 225 -6.07 5.13 3.97
N VAL A 226 -7.27 5.07 4.55
CA VAL A 226 -7.49 5.34 5.97
C VAL A 226 -7.48 4.03 6.74
N SER A 227 -6.62 3.95 7.75
CA SER A 227 -6.35 2.73 8.50
C SER A 227 -7.17 2.69 9.80
N ILE A 228 -8.23 1.88 9.81
CA ILE A 228 -9.14 1.68 10.95
C ILE A 228 -9.50 0.18 10.98
N ASP A 229 -9.20 -0.58 12.04
CA ASP A 229 -9.47 -2.04 12.04
C ASP A 229 -10.63 -2.42 12.97
N ALA A 230 -11.59 -1.51 13.12
CA ALA A 230 -12.74 -1.71 13.98
C ALA A 230 -13.90 -0.83 13.54
N VAL A 231 -15.12 -1.26 13.85
CA VAL A 231 -16.34 -0.46 13.69
C VAL A 231 -16.85 0.10 15.02
N GLU A 232 -16.17 -0.24 16.12
CA GLU A 232 -16.51 0.14 17.48
C GLU A 232 -15.31 0.77 18.22
N PRO A 233 -15.53 1.77 19.09
CA PRO A 233 -14.47 2.43 19.84
C PRO A 233 -13.63 1.49 20.72
N GLU A 234 -14.26 0.50 21.37
CA GLU A 234 -13.56 -0.38 22.31
C GLU A 234 -12.62 -1.36 21.60
N ILE A 235 -13.07 -1.94 20.48
CA ILE A 235 -12.23 -2.79 19.63
C ILE A 235 -11.11 -1.97 18.99
N TYR A 236 -11.40 -0.75 18.55
CA TYR A 236 -10.39 0.19 18.06
C TYR A 236 -9.33 0.46 19.14
N LYS A 237 -9.76 0.79 20.36
CA LYS A 237 -8.86 1.07 21.48
C LYS A 237 -8.00 -0.13 21.84
N LYS A 238 -8.55 -1.34 21.80
CA LYS A 238 -7.80 -2.59 22.00
C LYS A 238 -6.71 -2.78 20.95
N ILE A 239 -7.05 -2.63 19.67
CA ILE A 239 -6.15 -2.93 18.55
C ILE A 239 -5.15 -1.81 18.28
N ARG A 240 -5.63 -0.57 18.19
CA ARG A 240 -4.82 0.62 17.86
C ARG A 240 -4.13 1.24 19.08
N GLN A 241 -4.48 0.79 20.29
CA GLN A 241 -3.99 1.35 21.55
C GLN A 241 -4.17 2.86 21.64
N SER A 242 -5.34 3.35 21.23
CA SER A 242 -5.63 4.78 21.10
C SER A 242 -7.13 5.07 21.28
N SER A 243 -7.45 6.27 21.78
CA SER A 243 -8.82 6.78 21.91
C SER A 243 -9.28 7.59 20.69
N PHE A 244 -8.50 7.64 19.60
CA PHE A 244 -8.81 8.47 18.43
C PHE A 244 -9.88 7.91 17.47
N PHE A 245 -10.65 6.90 17.87
CA PHE A 245 -11.69 6.28 17.02
C PHE A 245 -12.59 7.31 16.35
N HIS A 246 -13.24 8.18 17.13
CA HIS A 246 -14.18 9.17 16.59
C HIS A 246 -13.50 10.19 15.64
N ARG A 247 -12.23 10.52 15.87
CA ARG A 247 -11.48 11.41 14.97
C ARG A 247 -11.19 10.72 13.64
N ALA A 248 -10.64 9.51 13.69
CA ALA A 248 -10.35 8.72 12.49
C ALA A 248 -11.63 8.43 11.69
N TRP A 249 -12.72 8.09 12.38
CA TRP A 249 -14.02 7.86 11.78
C TRP A 249 -14.57 9.11 11.09
N LYS A 250 -14.58 10.26 11.78
CA LYS A 250 -14.99 11.55 11.21
C LYS A 250 -14.17 11.91 9.96
N THR A 251 -12.87 11.71 10.00
CA THR A 251 -11.98 11.92 8.85
C THR A 251 -12.39 11.04 7.68
N MET A 252 -12.56 9.73 7.89
CA MET A 252 -12.96 8.79 6.84
C MET A 252 -14.32 9.16 6.23
N THR A 253 -15.32 9.50 7.04
CA THR A 253 -16.65 9.86 6.56
C THR A 253 -16.66 11.19 5.81
N LEU A 254 -15.89 12.18 6.26
CA LEU A 254 -15.71 13.45 5.53
C LEU A 254 -15.05 13.21 4.17
N MET A 255 -14.00 12.39 4.12
CA MET A 255 -13.34 12.02 2.86
C MET A 255 -14.31 11.28 1.92
N ALA A 256 -15.13 10.36 2.46
CA ALA A 256 -16.15 9.65 1.70
C ALA A 256 -17.18 10.60 1.08
N GLU A 257 -17.67 11.57 1.85
CA GLU A 257 -18.59 12.61 1.38
C GLU A 257 -17.97 13.46 0.26
N LEU A 258 -16.74 13.94 0.43
CA LEU A 258 -16.03 14.70 -0.60
C LEU A 258 -15.84 13.87 -1.87
N GLN A 259 -15.46 12.59 -1.74
CA GLN A 259 -15.37 11.67 -2.86
C GLN A 259 -16.70 11.55 -3.62
N LYS A 260 -17.80 11.36 -2.89
CA LYS A 260 -19.14 11.27 -3.46
C LYS A 260 -19.54 12.56 -4.20
N ASN A 261 -19.24 13.72 -3.63
CA ASN A 261 -19.52 15.03 -4.23
C ASN A 261 -18.73 15.26 -5.54
N MET A 262 -17.59 14.58 -5.70
CA MET A 262 -16.82 14.57 -6.95
C MET A 262 -17.36 13.57 -7.98
N GLY A 263 -18.37 12.76 -7.66
CA GLY A 263 -18.84 11.67 -8.51
C GLY A 263 -17.81 10.54 -8.67
N ARG A 264 -16.95 10.34 -7.67
CA ARG A 264 -15.85 9.36 -7.67
C ARG A 264 -16.10 8.27 -6.65
N ASN A 265 -15.40 7.14 -6.78
CA ASN A 265 -15.43 6.02 -5.83
C ASN A 265 -14.04 5.38 -5.59
N ASP A 266 -12.98 6.03 -6.06
CA ASP A 266 -11.63 5.48 -6.13
C ASP A 266 -10.59 6.34 -5.38
N VAL A 267 -11.00 7.47 -4.80
CA VAL A 267 -10.14 8.41 -4.09
C VAL A 267 -9.88 7.95 -2.65
N VAL A 268 -10.83 7.27 -2.01
CA VAL A 268 -10.80 6.89 -0.60
C VAL A 268 -10.95 5.39 -0.46
N GLN A 269 -10.06 4.78 0.30
CA GLN A 269 -10.07 3.37 0.66
C GLN A 269 -9.95 3.22 2.17
N TRP A 270 -10.76 2.34 2.74
CA TRP A 270 -10.63 1.89 4.12
C TRP A 270 -9.73 0.66 4.17
N ASN A 271 -8.61 0.73 4.89
CA ASN A 271 -7.75 -0.41 5.18
C ASN A 271 -8.09 -1.05 6.53
N TYR A 272 -8.28 -2.37 6.51
CA TYR A 272 -8.71 -3.16 7.66
C TYR A 272 -7.84 -4.41 7.81
N VAL A 273 -7.01 -4.47 8.85
CA VAL A 273 -6.22 -5.67 9.16
C VAL A 273 -7.08 -6.66 9.95
N VAL A 274 -7.32 -7.83 9.37
CA VAL A 274 -8.11 -8.91 9.94
C VAL A 274 -7.30 -9.64 11.02
N MET A 275 -7.88 -9.66 12.22
CA MET A 275 -7.34 -10.30 13.42
C MET A 275 -8.47 -11.00 14.18
N LYS A 276 -8.13 -11.87 15.14
CA LYS A 276 -9.12 -12.51 16.02
C LYS A 276 -10.07 -11.50 16.66
N SER A 277 -9.51 -10.41 17.18
CA SER A 277 -10.25 -9.42 17.95
C SER A 277 -11.30 -8.64 17.16
N ASN A 278 -11.22 -8.59 15.83
CA ASN A 278 -12.12 -7.80 15.00
C ASN A 278 -12.84 -8.61 13.91
N PHE A 279 -12.51 -9.89 13.74
CA PHE A 279 -13.08 -10.76 12.71
C PHE A 279 -14.62 -10.76 12.67
N HIS A 280 -15.26 -10.73 13.84
CA HIS A 280 -16.72 -10.69 13.96
C HIS A 280 -17.36 -9.41 13.37
N GLN A 281 -16.59 -8.34 13.19
CA GLN A 281 -17.06 -7.05 12.67
C GLN A 281 -16.96 -6.91 11.15
N ILE A 282 -16.40 -7.90 10.44
CA ILE A 282 -16.16 -7.83 8.99
C ILE A 282 -17.45 -7.57 8.21
N GLU A 283 -18.55 -8.25 8.55
CA GLU A 283 -19.83 -8.05 7.86
C GLU A 283 -20.33 -6.62 8.01
N GLN A 284 -20.26 -6.07 9.23
CA GLN A 284 -20.66 -4.70 9.51
C GLN A 284 -19.75 -3.69 8.78
N ALA A 285 -18.44 -3.95 8.74
CA ALA A 285 -17.50 -3.11 7.99
C ALA A 285 -17.82 -3.08 6.48
N VAL A 286 -18.20 -4.23 5.88
CA VAL A 286 -18.67 -4.31 4.49
C VAL A 286 -19.91 -3.44 4.28
N ARG A 287 -20.92 -3.54 5.18
CA ARG A 287 -22.16 -2.75 5.08
C ARG A 287 -21.89 -1.25 5.16
N ILE A 288 -21.07 -0.83 6.14
CA ILE A 288 -20.72 0.57 6.33
C ILE A 288 -19.95 1.10 5.11
N ALA A 289 -18.96 0.35 4.61
CA ALA A 289 -18.18 0.77 3.46
C ALA A 289 -19.06 0.99 2.21
N ALA A 290 -20.02 0.09 1.98
CA ALA A 290 -21.00 0.23 0.91
C ALA A 290 -21.94 1.43 1.12
N GLU A 291 -22.42 1.64 2.34
CA GLU A 291 -23.32 2.75 2.71
C GLU A 291 -22.66 4.12 2.47
N ILE A 292 -21.42 4.30 2.91
CA ILE A 292 -20.69 5.57 2.74
C ILE A 292 -20.00 5.68 1.37
N GLY A 293 -20.08 4.65 0.52
CA GLY A 293 -19.59 4.66 -0.85
C GLY A 293 -18.06 4.67 -0.97
N ILE A 294 -17.36 3.91 -0.13
CA ILE A 294 -15.90 3.73 -0.22
C ILE A 294 -15.51 2.26 -0.36
N ASN A 295 -14.32 2.02 -0.92
CA ASN A 295 -13.77 0.68 -1.01
C ASN A 295 -13.17 0.26 0.33
N ILE A 296 -13.35 -1.00 0.73
CA ILE A 296 -12.68 -1.58 1.90
C ILE A 296 -11.71 -2.68 1.48
N TYR A 297 -10.50 -2.65 2.04
CA TYR A 297 -9.45 -3.61 1.78
C TYR A 297 -9.10 -4.37 3.05
N PHE A 298 -9.55 -5.62 3.10
CA PHE A 298 -9.24 -6.56 4.18
C PHE A 298 -7.86 -7.19 3.96
N GLN A 299 -6.96 -7.00 4.94
CA GLN A 299 -5.62 -7.58 4.95
C GLN A 299 -5.50 -8.63 6.04
N PRO A 300 -5.06 -9.86 5.75
CA PRO A 300 -4.59 -10.78 6.76
C PRO A 300 -3.44 -10.14 7.58
N ILE A 301 -3.44 -10.32 8.90
CA ILE A 301 -2.30 -9.95 9.73
C ILE A 301 -1.05 -10.77 9.32
N ILE A 302 0.10 -10.11 9.22
CA ILE A 302 1.38 -10.72 8.82
C ILE A 302 2.35 -10.70 10.00
N GLY A 303 2.88 -11.87 10.35
CA GLY A 303 3.85 -12.07 11.44
C GLY A 303 3.29 -12.96 12.56
N SER A 304 4.14 -13.25 13.55
CA SER A 304 3.76 -14.13 14.66
C SER A 304 2.98 -13.37 15.73
N TYR A 305 1.67 -13.63 15.79
CA TYR A 305 0.77 -13.07 16.81
C TYR A 305 -0.11 -14.17 17.39
N PRO A 306 0.37 -14.97 18.36
CA PRO A 306 -0.31 -16.18 18.82
C PRO A 306 -1.76 -15.98 19.28
N GLY A 307 -2.10 -14.79 19.79
CA GLY A 307 -3.45 -14.44 20.25
C GLY A 307 -4.36 -13.76 19.20
N GLU A 308 -3.83 -13.34 18.06
CA GLU A 308 -4.56 -12.52 17.08
C GLU A 308 -4.51 -13.07 15.64
N ASN A 309 -3.46 -13.81 15.28
CA ASN A 309 -3.28 -14.33 13.93
C ASN A 309 -4.05 -15.64 13.72
N ILE A 310 -5.32 -15.50 13.32
CA ILE A 310 -6.23 -16.61 13.00
C ILE A 310 -5.86 -17.38 11.73
N PHE A 311 -4.95 -16.83 10.92
CA PHE A 311 -4.48 -17.47 9.70
C PHE A 311 -3.41 -18.51 10.00
N ASP A 312 -2.47 -18.16 10.90
CA ASP A 312 -1.37 -19.05 11.30
C ASP A 312 -1.71 -19.90 12.53
N ASN A 313 -2.72 -19.52 13.33
CA ASN A 313 -3.13 -20.28 14.52
C ASN A 313 -4.61 -20.69 14.48
N PRO A 314 -4.94 -21.92 14.04
CA PRO A 314 -6.31 -22.41 13.97
C PRO A 314 -7.00 -22.57 15.33
N SER A 315 -6.25 -22.76 16.41
CA SER A 315 -6.83 -22.93 17.76
C SER A 315 -7.57 -21.67 18.26
N ILE A 316 -7.24 -20.51 17.69
CA ILE A 316 -7.89 -19.24 18.02
C ILE A 316 -8.84 -18.76 16.91
N ARG A 317 -8.95 -19.50 15.81
CA ARG A 317 -9.79 -19.14 14.67
C ARG A 317 -11.26 -19.25 15.09
N PRO A 318 -12.10 -18.23 14.83
CA PRO A 318 -13.53 -18.32 15.09
C PRO A 318 -14.16 -19.53 14.39
N GLU A 319 -15.07 -20.21 15.08
CA GLU A 319 -15.88 -21.25 14.47
C GLU A 319 -16.69 -20.68 13.30
N GLY A 320 -16.75 -21.41 12.18
CA GLY A 320 -17.45 -20.94 11.00
C GLY A 320 -16.76 -19.78 10.25
N ALA A 321 -15.46 -19.55 10.47
CA ALA A 321 -14.75 -18.41 9.87
C ALA A 321 -14.79 -18.40 8.34
N LEU A 322 -14.66 -19.56 7.69
CA LEU A 322 -14.71 -19.65 6.23
C LEU A 322 -16.11 -19.31 5.71
N GLU A 323 -17.14 -19.84 6.36
CA GLU A 323 -18.55 -19.59 6.06
C GLU A 323 -18.89 -18.12 6.26
N GLN A 324 -18.39 -17.49 7.32
CA GLN A 324 -18.59 -16.07 7.56
C GLN A 324 -17.98 -15.21 6.46
N ILE A 325 -16.74 -15.49 6.03
CA ILE A 325 -16.10 -14.73 4.95
C ILE A 325 -16.85 -14.94 3.63
N GLU A 326 -17.31 -16.16 3.34
CA GLU A 326 -18.09 -16.42 2.13
C GLU A 326 -19.43 -15.65 2.14
N ARG A 327 -20.14 -15.60 3.28
CA ARG A 327 -21.31 -14.74 3.44
C ARG A 327 -20.98 -13.26 3.21
N CYS A 328 -19.86 -12.78 3.75
CA CYS A 328 -19.42 -11.40 3.54
C CYS A 328 -19.11 -11.11 2.07
N ARG A 329 -18.56 -12.08 1.31
CA ARG A 329 -18.33 -11.96 -0.12
C ARG A 329 -19.63 -11.84 -0.90
N GLN A 330 -20.61 -12.69 -0.60
CA GLN A 330 -21.93 -12.65 -1.22
C GLN A 330 -22.63 -11.32 -0.94
N LEU A 331 -22.54 -10.84 0.31
CA LEU A 331 -23.05 -9.54 0.71
C LEU A 331 -22.36 -8.40 -0.05
N ALA A 332 -21.03 -8.40 -0.15
CA ALA A 332 -20.30 -7.39 -0.89
C ALA A 332 -20.72 -7.36 -2.37
N SER A 333 -20.87 -8.53 -3.02
CA SER A 333 -21.40 -8.63 -4.37
C SER A 333 -22.82 -8.06 -4.50
N ALA A 334 -23.72 -8.40 -3.56
CA ALA A 334 -25.10 -7.90 -3.55
C ALA A 334 -25.17 -6.37 -3.37
N LEU A 335 -24.22 -5.79 -2.65
CA LEU A 335 -24.09 -4.35 -2.45
C LEU A 335 -23.29 -3.64 -3.57
N SER A 336 -22.87 -4.37 -4.62
CA SER A 336 -21.97 -3.85 -5.66
C SER A 336 -20.66 -3.26 -5.10
N ALA A 337 -20.21 -3.77 -3.94
CA ALA A 337 -18.96 -3.38 -3.31
C ALA A 337 -17.81 -4.32 -3.75
N PRO A 338 -16.56 -3.83 -3.86
CA PRO A 338 -15.43 -4.69 -4.19
C PRO A 338 -15.22 -5.80 -3.15
N ASN A 339 -15.04 -7.04 -3.62
CA ASN A 339 -14.91 -8.23 -2.76
C ASN A 339 -13.57 -8.96 -2.91
N ALA A 340 -12.66 -8.48 -3.75
CA ALA A 340 -11.39 -9.15 -4.05
C ALA A 340 -10.49 -9.35 -2.82
N SER A 341 -10.55 -8.42 -1.85
CA SER A 341 -9.80 -8.56 -0.58
C SER A 341 -10.37 -9.66 0.31
N LEU A 342 -11.70 -9.84 0.35
CA LEU A 342 -12.35 -10.96 1.04
C LEU A 342 -12.04 -12.31 0.38
N GLU A 343 -11.91 -12.34 -0.95
CA GLU A 343 -11.41 -13.52 -1.65
C GLU A 343 -10.01 -13.91 -1.18
N TYR A 344 -9.12 -12.93 -1.09
CA TYR A 344 -7.77 -13.15 -0.59
C TYR A 344 -7.78 -13.67 0.86
N VAL A 345 -8.58 -13.09 1.75
CA VAL A 345 -8.78 -13.56 3.12
C VAL A 345 -9.30 -15.01 3.16
N CYS A 346 -10.29 -15.35 2.32
CA CYS A 346 -10.82 -16.70 2.21
C CYS A 346 -9.74 -17.71 1.80
N ARG A 347 -8.91 -17.37 0.81
CA ARG A 347 -7.76 -18.20 0.39
C ARG A 347 -6.76 -18.40 1.52
N GLN A 348 -6.41 -17.34 2.26
CA GLN A 348 -5.48 -17.44 3.40
C GLN A 348 -5.99 -18.37 4.51
N LEU A 349 -7.29 -18.36 4.78
CA LEU A 349 -7.88 -19.27 5.78
C LEU A 349 -7.84 -20.75 5.37
N ARG A 350 -7.75 -21.04 4.07
CA ARG A 350 -7.70 -22.41 3.51
C ARG A 350 -6.29 -23.00 3.43
N LEU A 351 -5.25 -22.22 3.67
CA LEU A 351 -3.87 -22.71 3.52
C LEU A 351 -3.53 -23.78 4.55
N PRO A 352 -2.82 -24.85 4.16
CA PRO A 352 -2.28 -25.83 5.09
C PRO A 352 -1.23 -25.19 6.01
N GLN A 353 -1.16 -25.67 7.25
CA GLN A 353 -0.35 -25.09 8.33
C GLN A 353 1.17 -25.31 8.19
N HIS A 354 1.62 -26.07 7.18
CA HIS A 354 3.01 -26.55 7.06
C HIS A 354 3.83 -25.90 5.93
N GLU A 355 3.32 -24.86 5.26
CA GLU A 355 4.05 -24.17 4.18
C GLU A 355 4.27 -22.68 4.49
N LYS A 356 4.86 -22.37 5.66
CA LYS A 356 5.39 -21.03 5.94
C LYS A 356 6.74 -21.06 6.63
#